data_AF-A0A7D5P3E0-F1
#
_entry.id   AF-A0A7D5P3E0-F1
#
_cell.length_a   1.000
_cell.length_b   1.000
_cell.length_c   1.000
_cell.angle_alpha   90.00
_cell.angle_beta   90.00
_cell.angle_gamma   90.00
#
_symmetry.space_group_name_H-M   'P 1'
#
loop_
_entity.id
_entity.type
_entity.pdbx_description
1 polymer ?
#
loop_
_entity_poly.entity_id
_entity_poly.type
_entity_poly.pdbx_seq_one_letter_code
_entity_poly.pdbx_strand_id
1 'polypeptide(L)'
;MAGSEGSSGGSDAGTSGLRHWVFLDGNRWLITAVVCVAVFAVTRGLVALGVLAVGPSGNVPTVFGSGITSGVFTLVTLTLTVNQLVSSQVFGKPDSLRQRYEKGARLRDRVAELSGRSTVPVDTADFVAVVGEALDDRADSLRGSRQGTASADAGGAGDLATLASDLGDFADRIARVSGEMKPVEAISATAGSDYARFRRRVRAETAGAELSDPVADDLDAVEELLGHLSVARQYFKTLALHQELAKLSREIIYLSVPCLLVAVSVPLLYRSNGAAVPEPALPWVISAAVAVVLAPLVVLVVRLLRVSTVMRYTVSTGPFAPPEDWPWNE
;
A
#
# COMPACT_ATOMS: atom_id res chain seq x y z
N MET A 1 27.42 45.65 23.40
CA MET A 1 27.82 44.23 23.62
C MET A 1 26.56 43.40 23.47
N ALA A 2 26.34 42.84 22.28
CA ALA A 2 25.23 41.93 22.00
C ALA A 2 25.84 40.71 21.32
N GLY A 3 25.76 39.56 21.99
CA GLY A 3 26.33 38.30 21.55
C GLY A 3 25.24 37.27 21.35
N SER A 4 25.28 36.67 20.17
CA SER A 4 24.84 35.31 19.78
C SER A 4 23.49 34.77 20.26
N GLU A 5 22.57 34.62 19.31
CA GLU A 5 21.75 33.41 19.21
C GLU A 5 21.92 32.81 17.82
N GLY A 6 22.40 31.56 17.78
CA GLY A 6 22.70 30.82 16.56
C GLY A 6 21.43 30.25 15.95
N SER A 7 21.28 30.45 14.64
CA SER A 7 20.30 29.74 13.82
C SER A 7 20.84 28.34 13.49
N SER A 8 20.30 27.32 14.14
CA SER A 8 20.40 25.93 13.69
C SER A 8 18.99 25.41 13.39
N GLY A 9 18.58 25.53 12.13
CA GLY A 9 17.27 25.05 11.66
C GLY A 9 17.22 25.09 10.14
N GLY A 10 17.88 24.13 9.47
CA GLY A 10 17.95 24.12 8.00
C GLY A 10 18.19 22.77 7.34
N SER A 11 18.27 21.66 8.08
CA SER A 11 18.67 20.36 7.51
C SER A 11 17.59 19.28 7.47
N ASP A 12 16.40 19.48 8.06
CA ASP A 12 15.36 18.43 8.13
C ASP A 12 14.23 18.54 7.09
N ALA A 13 14.05 19.70 6.44
CA ALA A 13 13.00 19.87 5.42
C ALA A 13 13.34 19.17 4.08
N GLY A 14 14.62 19.03 3.76
CA GLY A 14 15.06 18.40 2.50
C GLY A 14 15.10 16.86 2.58
N THR A 15 15.46 16.31 3.74
CA THR A 15 15.56 14.86 3.97
C THR A 15 14.19 14.21 4.15
N SER A 16 13.24 14.90 4.80
CA SER A 16 11.84 14.49 4.91
C SER A 16 11.16 14.46 3.55
N GLY A 17 11.32 15.49 2.71
CA GLY A 17 10.76 15.53 1.34
C GLY A 17 11.36 14.49 0.38
N LEU A 18 12.69 14.27 0.41
CA LEU A 18 13.32 13.22 -0.41
C LEU A 18 12.91 11.83 0.05
N ARG A 19 12.83 11.59 1.36
CA ARG A 19 12.30 10.33 1.91
C ARG A 19 10.82 10.17 1.54
N HIS A 20 10.02 11.22 1.59
CA HIS A 20 8.61 11.20 1.19
C HIS A 20 8.46 10.79 -0.27
N TRP A 21 9.21 11.44 -1.15
CA TRP A 21 9.16 11.17 -2.58
C TRP A 21 9.70 9.78 -2.92
N VAL A 22 10.77 9.31 -2.27
CA VAL A 22 11.29 7.95 -2.47
C VAL A 22 10.31 6.88 -1.96
N PHE A 23 9.53 7.15 -0.90
CA PHE A 23 8.67 6.13 -0.29
C PHE A 23 7.20 6.14 -0.78
N LEU A 24 6.63 7.27 -1.20
CA LEU A 24 5.20 7.39 -1.53
C LEU A 24 4.89 7.64 -3.01
N ASP A 25 5.46 8.67 -3.63
CA ASP A 25 5.05 9.16 -4.96
C ASP A 25 6.06 8.98 -6.09
N GLY A 26 7.31 8.62 -5.77
CA GLY A 26 8.37 8.46 -6.75
C GLY A 26 8.05 7.36 -7.75
N ASN A 27 8.22 7.66 -9.05
CA ASN A 27 8.16 6.66 -10.10
C ASN A 27 9.13 5.52 -9.75
N ARG A 28 8.62 4.33 -9.45
CA ARG A 28 9.45 3.25 -8.88
C ARG A 28 10.50 2.75 -9.85
N TRP A 29 10.23 2.90 -11.15
CA TRP A 29 11.24 2.67 -12.17
C TRP A 29 12.43 3.61 -12.05
N LEU A 30 12.21 4.84 -11.57
CA LEU A 30 13.28 5.80 -11.28
C LEU A 30 14.10 5.38 -10.08
N ILE A 31 13.49 4.93 -8.98
CA ILE A 31 14.24 4.41 -7.80
C ILE A 31 15.05 3.17 -8.19
N THR A 32 14.42 2.22 -8.90
CA THR A 32 15.14 1.05 -9.44
C THR A 32 16.28 1.49 -10.35
N ALA A 33 16.06 2.43 -11.26
CA ALA A 33 17.11 2.94 -12.15
C ALA A 33 18.25 3.60 -11.37
N VAL A 34 17.95 4.42 -10.36
CA VAL A 34 18.95 5.06 -9.49
C VAL A 34 19.77 4.02 -8.75
N VAL A 35 19.14 3.00 -8.16
CA VAL A 35 19.85 1.91 -7.48
C VAL A 35 20.70 1.12 -8.47
N CYS A 36 20.20 0.82 -9.67
CA CYS A 36 21.00 0.17 -10.72
C CYS A 36 22.20 1.02 -11.16
N VAL A 37 22.03 2.34 -11.30
CA VAL A 37 23.11 3.29 -11.61
C VAL A 37 24.11 3.36 -10.46
N ALA A 38 23.65 3.31 -9.20
CA ALA A 38 24.53 3.26 -8.04
C ALA A 38 25.34 1.96 -8.01
N VAL A 39 24.71 0.80 -8.26
CA VAL A 39 25.38 -0.49 -8.40
C VAL A 39 26.44 -0.44 -9.51
N PHE A 40 26.09 0.13 -10.67
CA PHE A 40 27.02 0.35 -11.77
C PHE A 40 28.21 1.22 -11.34
N ALA A 41 27.96 2.37 -10.72
CA ALA A 41 29.00 3.32 -10.31
C ALA A 41 29.94 2.72 -9.24
N VAL A 42 29.38 2.01 -8.25
CA VAL A 42 30.14 1.31 -7.21
C VAL A 42 31.00 0.23 -7.82
N THR A 43 30.43 -0.62 -8.68
CA THR A 43 31.19 -1.68 -9.37
C THR A 43 32.31 -1.07 -10.20
N ARG A 44 32.01 0.00 -10.94
CA ARG A 44 32.98 0.70 -11.78
C ARG A 44 34.11 1.31 -10.96
N GLY A 45 33.80 1.90 -9.80
CA GLY A 45 34.78 2.46 -8.86
C GLY A 45 35.68 1.38 -8.27
N LEU A 46 35.13 0.25 -7.86
CA LEU A 46 35.90 -0.90 -7.34
C LEU A 46 36.83 -1.50 -8.40
N VAL A 47 36.39 -1.55 -9.67
CA VAL A 47 37.26 -1.96 -10.79
C VAL A 47 38.36 -0.92 -11.03
N ALA A 48 38.05 0.39 -10.96
CA ALA A 48 39.05 1.45 -11.13
C ALA A 48 40.14 1.42 -10.04
N LEU A 49 39.75 1.08 -8.80
CA LEU A 49 40.65 0.95 -7.65
C LEU A 49 41.44 -0.36 -7.64
N GLY A 50 41.20 -1.26 -8.61
CA GLY A 50 41.86 -2.57 -8.68
C GLY A 50 41.39 -3.59 -7.64
N VAL A 51 40.30 -3.30 -6.91
CA VAL A 51 39.71 -4.22 -5.92
C VAL A 51 39.03 -5.40 -6.62
N LEU A 52 38.36 -5.13 -7.74
CA LEU A 52 37.76 -6.15 -8.60
C LEU A 52 38.63 -6.37 -9.84
N ALA A 53 39.23 -7.55 -9.95
CA ALA A 53 40.05 -7.92 -11.09
C ALA A 53 39.19 -8.21 -12.33
N VAL A 54 39.21 -7.28 -13.29
CA VAL A 54 38.58 -7.42 -14.62
C VAL A 54 39.70 -7.47 -15.66
N GLY A 55 39.96 -8.66 -16.20
CA GLY A 55 41.04 -8.96 -17.15
C GLY A 55 41.33 -10.47 -17.28
N PRO A 56 42.31 -10.90 -18.09
CA PRO A 56 42.58 -12.33 -18.36
C PRO A 56 42.81 -13.21 -17.12
N SER A 57 43.29 -12.61 -16.02
CA SER A 57 43.52 -13.24 -14.72
C SER A 57 42.36 -13.07 -13.71
N GLY A 58 41.25 -12.45 -14.12
CA GLY A 58 40.10 -12.15 -13.27
C GLY A 58 39.08 -13.28 -13.20
N ASN A 59 38.38 -13.39 -12.07
CA ASN A 59 37.39 -14.46 -11.81
C ASN A 59 36.00 -14.16 -12.37
N VAL A 60 35.86 -13.17 -13.26
CA VAL A 60 34.57 -12.74 -13.83
C VAL A 60 33.80 -13.90 -14.47
N PRO A 61 34.40 -14.76 -15.32
CA PRO A 61 33.67 -15.88 -15.93
C PRO A 61 33.13 -16.87 -14.90
N THR A 62 33.90 -17.13 -13.84
CA THR A 62 33.49 -18.04 -12.76
C THR A 62 32.34 -17.45 -11.95
N VAL A 63 32.43 -16.18 -11.54
CA VAL A 63 31.40 -15.51 -10.75
C VAL A 63 30.09 -15.40 -11.55
N PHE A 64 30.17 -15.03 -12.82
CA PHE A 64 28.98 -14.93 -13.68
C PHE A 64 28.41 -16.31 -14.03
N GLY A 65 29.26 -17.28 -14.37
CA GLY A 65 28.86 -18.60 -14.85
C GLY A 65 28.25 -19.49 -13.78
N SER A 66 28.72 -19.42 -12.53
CA SER A 66 28.17 -20.23 -11.43
C SER A 66 27.30 -19.39 -10.48
N GLY A 67 27.92 -18.46 -9.74
CA GLY A 67 27.26 -17.76 -8.63
C GLY A 67 26.09 -16.90 -9.08
N ILE A 68 26.33 -15.97 -10.00
CA ILE A 68 25.32 -15.03 -10.47
C ILE A 68 24.21 -15.75 -11.24
N THR A 69 24.58 -16.60 -12.21
CA THR A 69 23.59 -17.35 -13.00
C THR A 69 22.72 -18.23 -12.10
N SER A 70 23.31 -18.96 -11.14
CA SER A 70 22.56 -19.74 -10.15
C SER A 70 21.63 -18.85 -9.31
N GLY A 71 22.14 -17.72 -8.82
CA GLY A 71 21.34 -16.76 -8.04
C GLY A 71 20.14 -16.21 -8.80
N VAL A 72 20.30 -15.86 -10.08
CA VAL A 72 19.20 -15.41 -10.95
C VAL A 72 18.18 -16.53 -11.14
N PHE A 73 18.62 -17.76 -11.41
CA PHE A 73 17.70 -18.91 -11.52
C PHE A 73 16.92 -19.14 -10.22
N THR A 74 17.58 -19.07 -9.06
CA THR A 74 16.90 -19.20 -7.76
C THR A 74 15.87 -18.09 -7.56
N LEU A 75 16.21 -16.84 -7.88
CA LEU A 75 15.29 -15.70 -7.76
C LEU A 75 14.07 -15.84 -8.66
N VAL A 76 14.28 -16.23 -9.92
CA VAL A 76 13.20 -16.53 -10.89
C VAL A 76 12.32 -17.64 -10.36
N THR A 77 12.92 -18.74 -9.90
CA THR A 77 12.21 -19.90 -9.39
C THR A 77 11.35 -19.53 -8.20
N LEU A 78 11.92 -18.84 -7.21
CA LEU A 78 11.21 -18.36 -6.03
C LEU A 78 10.04 -17.46 -6.41
N THR A 79 10.27 -16.52 -7.35
CA THR A 79 9.22 -15.60 -7.83
C THR A 79 8.08 -16.36 -8.50
N LEU A 80 8.40 -17.37 -9.33
CA LEU A 80 7.41 -18.21 -9.98
C LEU A 80 6.63 -19.04 -8.96
N THR A 81 7.31 -19.62 -7.97
CA THR A 81 6.67 -20.37 -6.87
C THR A 81 5.73 -19.49 -6.07
N VAL A 82 6.13 -18.26 -5.71
CA VAL A 82 5.24 -17.31 -5.01
C VAL A 82 4.01 -17.00 -5.85
N ASN A 83 4.18 -16.75 -7.15
CA ASN A 83 3.05 -16.50 -8.05
C ASN A 83 2.10 -17.70 -8.13
N GLN A 84 2.65 -18.92 -8.20
CA GLN A 84 1.87 -20.15 -8.21
C GLN A 84 1.11 -20.35 -6.90
N LEU A 85 1.72 -20.05 -5.76
CA LEU A 85 1.06 -20.12 -4.45
C LEU A 85 -0.09 -19.13 -4.35
N VAL A 86 0.14 -17.86 -4.73
CA VAL A 86 -0.90 -16.82 -4.73
C VAL A 86 -2.05 -17.21 -5.65
N SER A 87 -1.74 -17.66 -6.87
CA SER A 87 -2.75 -18.09 -7.84
C SER A 87 -3.55 -19.30 -7.33
N SER A 88 -2.88 -20.28 -6.73
CA SER A 88 -3.52 -21.45 -6.10
C SER A 88 -4.48 -21.07 -4.96
N GLN A 89 -4.12 -20.06 -4.15
CA GLN A 89 -5.00 -19.54 -3.09
C GLN A 89 -6.27 -18.88 -3.64
N VAL A 90 -6.21 -18.28 -4.83
CA VAL A 90 -7.38 -17.67 -5.49
C VAL A 90 -8.32 -18.75 -6.02
N PHE A 91 -7.80 -19.86 -6.56
CA PHE A 91 -8.58 -20.99 -7.09
C PHE A 91 -9.11 -21.96 -6.01
N GLY A 92 -9.49 -21.45 -4.83
CA GLY A 92 -10.05 -22.27 -3.75
C GLY A 92 -11.23 -23.15 -4.19
N LYS A 93 -11.58 -24.15 -3.37
CA LYS A 93 -12.67 -25.10 -3.67
C LYS A 93 -13.97 -24.38 -4.08
N PRO A 94 -14.76 -24.89 -5.04
CA PRO A 94 -15.98 -24.25 -5.52
C PRO A 94 -16.93 -23.77 -4.40
N ASP A 95 -17.11 -24.57 -3.35
CA ASP A 95 -17.94 -24.20 -2.20
C ASP A 95 -17.43 -22.96 -1.46
N SER A 96 -16.11 -22.84 -1.32
CA SER A 96 -15.48 -21.66 -0.70
C SER A 96 -15.63 -20.41 -1.56
N LEU A 97 -15.68 -20.56 -2.89
CA LEU A 97 -15.92 -19.46 -3.82
C LEU A 97 -17.37 -19.01 -3.74
N ARG A 98 -18.32 -19.95 -3.74
CA ARG A 98 -19.75 -19.67 -3.57
C ARG A 98 -20.03 -18.97 -2.25
N GLN A 99 -19.51 -19.47 -1.14
CA GLN A 99 -19.72 -18.85 0.17
C GLN A 99 -19.14 -17.43 0.24
N ARG A 100 -17.97 -17.18 -0.38
CA ARG A 100 -17.37 -15.84 -0.47
C ARG A 100 -18.23 -14.90 -1.32
N TYR A 101 -18.71 -15.39 -2.47
CA TYR A 101 -19.62 -14.65 -3.33
C TYR A 101 -20.91 -14.26 -2.59
N GLU A 102 -21.59 -15.23 -1.95
CA GLU A 102 -22.83 -14.97 -1.23
C GLU A 102 -22.64 -14.00 -0.05
N LYS A 103 -21.52 -14.08 0.67
CA LYS A 103 -21.19 -13.11 1.74
C LYS A 103 -20.94 -11.71 1.18
N GLY A 104 -20.26 -11.60 0.04
CA GLY A 104 -20.02 -10.32 -0.63
C GLY A 104 -21.29 -9.71 -1.22
N ALA A 105 -22.17 -10.54 -1.80
CA ALA A 105 -23.48 -10.11 -2.29
C ALA A 105 -24.34 -9.58 -1.15
N ARG A 106 -24.48 -10.33 -0.05
CA ARG A 106 -25.22 -9.88 1.15
C ARG A 106 -24.68 -8.57 1.72
N LEU A 107 -23.35 -8.37 1.74
CA LEU A 107 -22.75 -7.11 2.15
C LEU A 107 -23.23 -5.94 1.27
N ARG A 108 -23.22 -6.14 -0.05
CA ARG A 108 -23.64 -5.12 -1.02
C ARG A 108 -25.14 -4.84 -0.92
N ASP A 109 -25.95 -5.87 -0.74
CA ASP A 109 -27.41 -5.76 -0.60
C ASP A 109 -27.76 -4.98 0.68
N ARG A 110 -27.08 -5.26 1.80
CA ARG A 110 -27.34 -4.56 3.06
C ARG A 110 -26.93 -3.08 3.01
N VAL A 111 -25.81 -2.76 2.36
CA VAL A 111 -25.42 -1.37 2.13
C VAL A 111 -26.39 -0.66 1.18
N ALA A 112 -26.91 -1.36 0.15
CA ALA A 112 -27.94 -0.81 -0.73
C ALA A 112 -29.22 -0.46 0.04
N GLU A 113 -29.67 -1.36 0.92
CA GLU A 113 -30.84 -1.15 1.78
C GLU A 113 -30.65 0.04 2.74
N LEU A 114 -29.52 0.10 3.45
CA LEU A 114 -29.23 1.17 4.42
C LEU A 114 -29.05 2.55 3.77
N SER A 115 -28.62 2.59 2.51
CA SER A 115 -28.47 3.80 1.69
C SER A 115 -29.72 4.15 0.86
N GLY A 116 -30.80 3.38 0.96
CA GLY A 116 -32.03 3.60 0.17
C GLY A 116 -31.85 3.43 -1.34
N ARG A 117 -30.82 2.69 -1.78
CA ARG A 117 -30.49 2.47 -3.20
C ARG A 117 -30.90 1.09 -3.66
N SER A 118 -31.29 0.97 -4.93
CA SER A 118 -31.55 -0.35 -5.53
C SER A 118 -30.28 -1.19 -5.72
N THR A 119 -29.14 -0.53 -5.95
CA THR A 119 -27.85 -1.18 -6.18
C THR A 119 -26.71 -0.27 -5.73
N VAL A 120 -25.60 -0.87 -5.29
CA VAL A 120 -24.35 -0.14 -5.01
C VAL A 120 -23.36 -0.27 -6.18
N PRO A 121 -22.47 0.71 -6.41
CA PRO A 121 -21.42 0.66 -7.43
C PRO A 121 -20.50 -0.56 -7.28
N VAL A 122 -19.87 -0.98 -8.38
CA VAL A 122 -18.91 -2.11 -8.38
C VAL A 122 -17.51 -1.62 -8.03
N ASP A 123 -17.18 -0.39 -8.39
CA ASP A 123 -15.89 0.24 -8.12
C ASP A 123 -15.71 0.55 -6.63
N THR A 124 -14.50 0.32 -6.13
CA THR A 124 -14.16 0.47 -4.71
C THR A 124 -14.41 1.88 -4.20
N ALA A 125 -13.97 2.89 -4.95
CA ALA A 125 -14.07 4.28 -4.54
C ALA A 125 -15.54 4.70 -4.44
N ASP A 126 -16.33 4.40 -5.47
CA ASP A 126 -17.75 4.73 -5.51
C ASP A 126 -18.56 3.97 -4.45
N PHE A 127 -18.24 2.70 -4.19
CA PHE A 127 -18.86 1.95 -3.10
C PHE A 127 -18.63 2.64 -1.74
N VAL A 128 -17.40 3.11 -1.49
CA VAL A 128 -17.04 3.84 -0.27
C VAL A 128 -17.77 5.18 -0.20
N ALA A 129 -17.93 5.89 -1.33
CA ALA A 129 -18.73 7.10 -1.42
C ALA A 129 -20.17 6.87 -0.97
N VAL A 130 -20.81 5.80 -1.45
CA VAL A 130 -22.20 5.46 -1.08
C VAL A 130 -22.35 5.24 0.41
N VAL A 131 -21.37 4.60 1.05
CA VAL A 131 -21.37 4.44 2.51
C VAL A 131 -21.21 5.80 3.20
N GLY A 132 -20.33 6.67 2.68
CA GLY A 132 -20.17 8.04 3.17
C GLY A 132 -21.47 8.82 3.12
N GLU A 133 -22.12 8.89 1.95
CA GLU A 133 -23.42 9.54 1.75
C GLU A 133 -24.48 9.00 2.72
N ALA A 134 -24.57 7.67 2.87
CA ALA A 134 -25.51 7.06 3.81
C ALA A 134 -25.22 7.42 5.27
N LEU A 135 -23.94 7.58 5.66
CA LEU A 135 -23.58 8.02 7.00
C LEU A 135 -23.91 9.51 7.23
N ASP A 136 -23.78 10.35 6.20
CA ASP A 136 -24.14 11.77 6.26
C ASP A 136 -25.66 11.95 6.43
N ASP A 137 -26.46 11.20 5.67
CA ASP A 137 -27.92 11.19 5.79
C ASP A 137 -28.37 10.86 7.24
N ARG A 138 -27.69 9.89 7.88
CA ARG A 138 -27.96 9.51 9.28
C ARG A 138 -27.48 10.57 10.26
N ALA A 139 -26.32 11.19 10.01
CA ALA A 139 -25.83 12.29 10.82
C ALA A 139 -26.82 13.47 10.79
N ASP A 140 -27.39 13.79 9.63
CA ASP A 140 -28.42 14.82 9.48
C ASP A 140 -29.73 14.47 10.19
N SER A 141 -30.19 13.23 10.10
CA SER A 141 -31.39 12.76 10.83
C SER A 141 -31.21 12.86 12.35
N LEU A 142 -30.02 12.49 12.87
CA LEU A 142 -29.67 12.64 14.28
C LEU A 142 -29.63 14.11 14.72
N ARG A 143 -29.16 15.03 13.87
CA ARG A 143 -29.23 16.48 14.13
C ARG A 143 -30.67 17.00 14.14
N GLY A 144 -31.50 16.54 13.20
CA GLY A 144 -32.91 16.94 13.07
C GLY A 144 -33.78 16.48 14.24
N SER A 145 -33.59 15.25 14.72
CA SER A 145 -34.34 14.67 15.84
C SER A 145 -34.18 15.45 17.15
N ARG A 146 -33.05 16.16 17.32
CA ARG A 146 -32.84 17.07 18.47
C ARG A 146 -33.62 18.36 18.37
N GLN A 147 -33.77 18.94 17.18
CA GLN A 147 -34.53 20.20 17.02
C GLN A 147 -36.00 20.02 17.40
N GLY A 148 -36.56 18.82 17.19
CA GLY A 148 -37.92 18.46 17.63
C GLY A 148 -38.07 18.19 19.14
N THR A 149 -36.96 17.91 19.85
CA THR A 149 -36.97 17.44 21.25
C THR A 149 -36.43 18.49 22.24
N ALA A 150 -36.33 19.76 21.83
CA ALA A 150 -35.67 20.85 22.56
C ALA A 150 -36.31 21.28 23.91
N SER A 151 -37.09 20.42 24.57
CA SER A 151 -37.72 20.71 25.86
C SER A 151 -37.21 19.86 27.04
N ALA A 152 -36.17 19.03 26.90
CA ALA A 152 -35.62 18.26 28.01
C ALA A 152 -34.10 18.50 28.17
N ASP A 153 -33.79 19.27 29.20
CA ASP A 153 -32.47 19.46 29.78
C ASP A 153 -32.01 18.14 30.42
N ALA A 154 -31.13 17.39 29.76
CA ALA A 154 -30.52 16.18 30.30
C ALA A 154 -29.09 16.03 29.77
N GLY A 155 -28.12 15.90 30.67
CA GLY A 155 -26.68 15.97 30.42
C GLY A 155 -26.04 14.96 29.45
N GLY A 156 -26.82 14.10 28.77
CA GLY A 156 -26.36 13.26 27.65
C GLY A 156 -26.55 13.91 26.27
N ALA A 157 -27.29 15.01 26.19
CA ALA A 157 -27.72 15.63 24.94
C ALA A 157 -26.56 16.29 24.16
N GLY A 158 -25.47 16.68 24.82
CA GLY A 158 -24.29 17.27 24.17
C GLY A 158 -23.40 16.27 23.43
N ASP A 159 -23.40 15.01 23.86
CA ASP A 159 -22.49 13.98 23.32
C ASP A 159 -23.03 13.42 21.98
N LEU A 160 -24.35 13.22 21.87
CA LEU A 160 -25.01 12.87 20.59
C LEU A 160 -24.85 13.95 19.50
N ALA A 161 -24.94 15.24 19.86
CA ALA A 161 -24.78 16.33 18.89
C ALA A 161 -23.34 16.42 18.38
N THR A 162 -22.37 16.22 19.28
CA THR A 162 -20.95 16.15 18.94
C THR A 162 -20.69 14.92 18.06
N LEU A 163 -21.28 13.77 18.40
CA LEU A 163 -21.21 12.55 17.62
C LEU A 163 -21.74 12.75 16.19
N ALA A 164 -22.92 13.35 16.05
CA ALA A 164 -23.52 13.61 14.74
C ALA A 164 -22.71 14.63 13.91
N SER A 165 -22.15 15.66 14.55
CA SER A 165 -21.23 16.60 13.87
C SER A 165 -19.99 15.88 13.36
N ASP A 166 -19.27 15.20 14.24
CA ASP A 166 -18.05 14.48 13.92
C ASP A 166 -18.29 13.39 12.86
N LEU A 167 -19.44 12.70 12.92
CA LEU A 167 -19.82 11.68 11.96
C LEU A 167 -20.07 12.27 10.57
N GLY A 168 -20.76 13.40 10.47
CA GLY A 168 -20.94 14.10 9.20
C GLY A 168 -19.61 14.56 8.61
N ASP A 169 -18.71 15.14 9.43
CA ASP A 169 -17.37 15.50 8.96
C ASP A 169 -16.58 14.30 8.42
N PHE A 170 -16.74 13.13 9.05
CA PHE A 170 -16.14 11.89 8.59
C PHE A 170 -16.78 11.37 7.29
N ALA A 171 -18.11 11.41 7.21
CA ALA A 171 -18.88 11.03 6.04
C ALA A 171 -18.51 11.88 4.81
N ASP A 172 -18.40 13.19 5.01
CA ASP A 172 -17.99 14.18 3.99
C ASP A 172 -16.58 13.91 3.46
N ARG A 173 -15.63 13.59 4.35
CA ARG A 173 -14.27 13.22 3.97
C ARG A 173 -14.26 11.97 3.09
N ILE A 174 -15.09 10.98 3.43
CA ILE A 174 -15.18 9.73 2.68
C ILE A 174 -15.84 9.94 1.31
N ALA A 175 -16.93 10.70 1.25
CA ALA A 175 -17.67 10.96 0.03
C ALA A 175 -16.83 11.71 -1.02
N ARG A 176 -16.05 12.72 -0.61
CA ARG A 176 -15.20 13.52 -1.51
C ARG A 176 -14.06 12.75 -2.16
N VAL A 177 -13.66 11.62 -1.60
CA VAL A 177 -12.49 10.86 -2.07
C VAL A 177 -12.80 10.00 -3.31
N SER A 178 -14.08 9.89 -3.71
CA SER A 178 -14.54 8.93 -4.72
C SER A 178 -14.36 9.33 -6.19
N GLY A 179 -14.20 10.61 -6.53
CA GLY A 179 -14.34 11.06 -7.92
C GLY A 179 -13.16 10.76 -8.87
N GLU A 180 -11.91 10.75 -8.38
CA GLU A 180 -10.72 10.72 -9.26
C GLU A 180 -9.50 9.96 -8.68
N MET A 181 -9.61 9.39 -7.47
CA MET A 181 -8.47 8.84 -6.73
C MET A 181 -8.28 7.33 -6.90
N LYS A 182 -7.04 6.86 -6.69
CA LYS A 182 -6.71 5.42 -6.76
C LYS A 182 -7.39 4.68 -5.60
N PRO A 183 -7.74 3.39 -5.76
CA PRO A 183 -8.35 2.58 -4.70
C PRO A 183 -7.60 2.59 -3.37
N VAL A 184 -6.27 2.75 -3.41
CA VAL A 184 -5.42 2.85 -2.21
C VAL A 184 -5.65 4.16 -1.44
N GLU A 185 -5.93 5.26 -2.13
CA GLU A 185 -6.21 6.58 -1.53
C GLU A 185 -7.60 6.60 -0.88
N ALA A 186 -8.60 5.97 -1.53
CA ALA A 186 -9.93 5.75 -0.96
C ALA A 186 -9.90 4.88 0.31
N ILE A 187 -9.05 3.84 0.31
CA ILE A 187 -8.81 3.01 1.50
C ILE A 187 -8.04 3.78 2.57
N SER A 188 -7.13 4.69 2.22
CA SER A 188 -6.40 5.50 3.21
C SER A 188 -7.26 6.59 3.84
N ALA A 189 -8.20 7.18 3.11
CA ALA A 189 -9.17 8.14 3.67
C ALA A 189 -10.09 7.51 4.72
N THR A 190 -10.32 6.19 4.60
CA THR A 190 -11.02 5.37 5.60
C THR A 190 -10.05 4.68 6.58
N ALA A 191 -8.74 4.89 6.42
CA ALA A 191 -7.70 4.33 7.28
C ALA A 191 -7.40 5.28 8.44
N GLY A 192 -8.31 5.29 9.42
CA GLY A 192 -8.09 5.96 10.70
C GLY A 192 -8.61 5.13 11.87
N SER A 193 -8.22 5.53 13.08
CA SER A 193 -8.86 5.12 14.33
C SER A 193 -10.33 5.60 14.41
N ASP A 194 -10.70 6.57 13.56
CA ASP A 194 -12.01 7.22 13.48
C ASP A 194 -13.18 6.23 13.45
N TYR A 195 -13.20 5.23 12.56
CA TYR A 195 -14.27 4.23 12.53
C TYR A 195 -14.42 3.48 13.86
N ALA A 196 -13.31 3.06 14.48
CA ALA A 196 -13.33 2.37 15.77
C ALA A 196 -13.75 3.31 16.90
N ARG A 197 -13.36 4.59 16.83
CA ARG A 197 -13.78 5.67 17.75
C ARG A 197 -15.29 5.91 17.64
N PHE A 198 -15.83 6.03 16.43
CA PHE A 198 -17.27 6.21 16.18
C PHE A 198 -18.07 5.02 16.67
N ARG A 199 -17.66 3.79 16.38
CA ARG A 199 -18.34 2.61 16.93
C ARG A 199 -18.33 2.55 18.45
N ARG A 200 -17.21 2.92 19.09
CA ARG A 200 -17.15 3.01 20.55
C ARG A 200 -18.10 4.07 21.09
N ARG A 201 -18.18 5.24 20.43
CA ARG A 201 -19.07 6.34 20.83
C ARG A 201 -20.54 5.99 20.63
N VAL A 202 -20.93 5.47 19.46
CA VAL A 202 -22.29 4.95 19.19
C VAL A 202 -22.68 3.96 20.28
N ARG A 203 -21.83 2.99 20.59
CA ARG A 203 -22.12 1.99 21.61
C ARG A 203 -22.17 2.54 23.04
N ALA A 204 -21.49 3.66 23.31
CA ALA A 204 -21.59 4.35 24.59
C ALA A 204 -22.92 5.11 24.72
N GLU A 205 -23.38 5.74 23.64
CA GLU A 205 -24.69 6.41 23.58
C GLU A 205 -25.86 5.44 23.69
N THR A 206 -25.76 4.25 23.07
CA THR A 206 -26.78 3.20 23.17
C THR A 206 -26.76 2.50 24.54
N ALA A 207 -25.65 2.57 25.29
CA ALA A 207 -25.49 1.86 26.55
C ALA A 207 -26.17 2.61 27.71
N GLY A 208 -27.44 2.27 27.97
CA GLY A 208 -28.16 2.70 29.17
C GLY A 208 -29.01 3.97 29.01
N ALA A 209 -29.22 4.44 27.79
CA ALA A 209 -30.13 5.54 27.47
C ALA A 209 -31.51 5.04 27.02
N GLU A 210 -32.58 5.68 27.50
CA GLU A 210 -33.91 5.58 26.89
C GLU A 210 -33.94 6.47 25.65
N LEU A 211 -33.50 5.93 24.52
CA LEU A 211 -33.52 6.60 23.23
C LEU A 211 -34.92 6.48 22.61
N SER A 212 -35.36 7.52 21.90
CA SER A 212 -36.55 7.41 21.05
C SER A 212 -36.27 6.46 19.88
N ASP A 213 -37.25 5.66 19.47
CA ASP A 213 -37.13 4.69 18.37
C ASP A 213 -36.40 5.23 17.12
N PRO A 214 -36.69 6.46 16.62
CA PRO A 214 -35.99 7.00 15.44
C PRO A 214 -34.49 7.20 15.63
N VAL A 215 -34.07 7.60 16.85
CA VAL A 215 -32.66 7.84 17.19
C VAL A 215 -31.93 6.51 17.37
N ALA A 216 -32.58 5.52 17.97
CA ALA A 216 -32.02 4.18 18.09
C ALA A 216 -31.82 3.53 16.72
N ASP A 217 -32.81 3.62 15.82
CA ASP A 217 -32.73 3.09 14.46
C ASP A 217 -31.58 3.72 13.65
N ASP A 218 -31.38 5.04 13.78
CA ASP A 218 -30.29 5.73 13.09
C ASP A 218 -28.91 5.35 13.66
N LEU A 219 -28.78 5.21 14.98
CA LEU A 219 -27.53 4.76 15.61
C LEU A 219 -27.18 3.31 15.22
N ASP A 220 -28.18 2.43 15.15
CA ASP A 220 -28.00 1.04 14.69
C ASP A 220 -27.59 0.99 13.21
N ALA A 221 -28.23 1.80 12.36
CA ALA A 221 -27.85 1.94 10.96
C ALA A 221 -26.41 2.44 10.80
N VAL A 222 -25.98 3.41 11.63
CA VAL A 222 -24.60 3.88 11.67
C VAL A 222 -23.65 2.78 12.11
N GLU A 223 -23.92 2.02 13.18
CA GLU A 223 -23.06 0.90 13.61
C GLU A 223 -22.91 -0.13 12.48
N GLU A 224 -23.99 -0.44 11.76
CA GLU A 224 -23.98 -1.42 10.68
C GLU A 224 -23.23 -0.94 9.43
N LEU A 225 -23.47 0.29 8.98
CA LEU A 225 -22.76 0.91 7.86
C LEU A 225 -21.25 0.96 8.11
N LEU A 226 -20.88 1.43 9.31
CA LEU A 226 -19.50 1.44 9.78
C LEU A 226 -18.95 -0.02 9.78
N GLY A 227 -19.72 -0.98 10.30
CA GLY A 227 -19.40 -2.42 10.28
C GLY A 227 -19.06 -2.93 8.88
N HIS A 228 -19.91 -2.64 7.91
CA HIS A 228 -19.74 -3.03 6.51
C HIS A 228 -18.54 -2.35 5.86
N LEU A 229 -18.31 -1.07 6.14
CA LEU A 229 -17.12 -0.35 5.68
C LEU A 229 -15.83 -1.04 6.14
N SER A 230 -15.81 -1.55 7.38
CA SER A 230 -14.63 -2.25 7.90
C SER A 230 -14.34 -3.58 7.18
N VAL A 231 -15.39 -4.33 6.84
CA VAL A 231 -15.28 -5.58 6.06
C VAL A 231 -14.83 -5.27 4.63
N ALA A 232 -15.44 -4.25 4.00
CA ALA A 232 -15.10 -3.81 2.66
C ALA A 232 -13.63 -3.35 2.58
N ARG A 233 -13.17 -2.56 3.56
CA ARG A 233 -11.77 -2.11 3.66
C ARG A 233 -10.79 -3.28 3.71
N GLN A 234 -11.08 -4.29 4.53
CA GLN A 234 -10.22 -5.48 4.63
C GLN A 234 -10.20 -6.29 3.33
N TYR A 235 -11.36 -6.41 2.67
CA TYR A 235 -11.46 -7.08 1.37
C TYR A 235 -10.67 -6.33 0.29
N PHE A 236 -10.86 -5.02 0.15
CA PHE A 236 -10.16 -4.22 -0.85
C PHE A 236 -8.66 -4.13 -0.59
N LYS A 237 -8.23 -4.03 0.67
CA LYS A 237 -6.81 -4.11 1.05
C LYS A 237 -6.19 -5.43 0.58
N THR A 238 -6.89 -6.53 0.79
CA THR A 238 -6.44 -7.86 0.37
C THR A 238 -6.37 -7.95 -1.15
N LEU A 239 -7.38 -7.44 -1.85
CA LEU A 239 -7.42 -7.42 -3.31
C LEU A 239 -6.29 -6.58 -3.92
N ALA A 240 -6.06 -5.37 -3.38
CA ALA A 240 -4.98 -4.48 -3.81
C ALA A 240 -3.60 -5.15 -3.60
N LEU A 241 -3.39 -5.80 -2.46
CA LEU A 241 -2.15 -6.54 -2.19
C LEU A 241 -1.94 -7.67 -3.20
N HIS A 242 -2.98 -8.46 -3.50
CA HIS A 242 -2.89 -9.51 -4.50
C HIS A 242 -2.57 -8.97 -5.90
N GLN A 243 -3.20 -7.87 -6.30
CA GLN A 243 -2.93 -7.22 -7.59
C GLN A 243 -1.48 -6.69 -7.66
N GLU A 244 -0.97 -6.07 -6.59
CA GLU A 244 0.41 -5.60 -6.53
C GLU A 244 1.42 -6.76 -6.59
N LEU A 245 1.16 -7.87 -5.88
CA LEU A 245 2.00 -9.06 -5.91
C LEU A 245 1.99 -9.74 -7.29
N ALA A 246 0.83 -9.85 -7.93
CA ALA A 246 0.71 -10.41 -9.27
C ALA A 246 1.46 -9.55 -10.30
N LYS A 247 1.31 -8.21 -10.22
CA LYS A 247 2.05 -7.27 -11.07
C LYS A 247 3.56 -7.36 -10.85
N LEU A 248 4.00 -7.41 -9.59
CA LEU A 248 5.41 -7.58 -9.22
C LEU A 248 5.99 -8.87 -9.81
N SER A 249 5.29 -9.99 -9.66
CA SER A 249 5.74 -11.27 -10.20
C SER A 249 5.94 -11.19 -11.72
N ARG A 250 4.97 -10.61 -12.43
CA ARG A 250 5.04 -10.42 -13.88
C ARG A 250 6.22 -9.53 -14.29
N GLU A 251 6.43 -8.41 -13.60
CA GLU A 251 7.57 -7.51 -13.85
C GLU A 251 8.92 -8.22 -13.63
N ILE A 252 9.06 -8.97 -12.54
CA ILE A 252 10.29 -9.72 -12.24
C ILE A 252 10.53 -10.80 -13.30
N ILE A 253 9.51 -11.55 -13.72
CA ILE A 253 9.66 -12.57 -14.77
C ILE A 253 10.16 -11.92 -16.07
N TYR A 254 9.54 -10.83 -16.51
CA TYR A 254 9.97 -10.14 -17.73
C TYR A 254 11.38 -9.56 -17.64
N LEU A 255 11.76 -9.05 -16.47
CA LEU A 255 13.10 -8.51 -16.26
C LEU A 255 14.16 -9.61 -16.11
N SER A 256 13.81 -10.75 -15.53
CA SER A 256 14.79 -11.80 -15.24
C SER A 256 15.26 -12.54 -16.48
N VAL A 257 14.43 -12.69 -17.52
CA VAL A 257 14.83 -13.33 -18.79
C VAL A 257 16.02 -12.62 -19.46
N PRO A 258 15.99 -11.30 -19.73
CA PRO A 258 17.14 -10.61 -20.30
C PRO A 258 18.33 -10.57 -19.34
N CYS A 259 18.09 -10.49 -18.03
CA CYS A 259 19.16 -10.56 -17.03
C CYS A 259 19.89 -11.91 -17.07
N LEU A 260 19.15 -13.01 -17.21
CA LEU A 260 19.72 -14.35 -17.34
C LEU A 260 20.53 -14.48 -18.64
N LEU A 261 20.04 -13.92 -19.75
CA LEU A 261 20.80 -13.88 -21.00
C LEU A 261 22.12 -13.13 -20.82
N VAL A 262 22.13 -11.99 -20.13
CA VAL A 262 23.37 -11.26 -19.80
C VAL A 262 24.28 -12.10 -18.91
N ALA A 263 23.73 -12.73 -17.86
CA ALA A 263 24.49 -13.56 -16.94
C ALA A 263 25.24 -14.71 -17.65
N VAL A 264 24.56 -15.38 -18.60
CA VAL A 264 25.13 -16.46 -19.42
C VAL A 264 26.07 -15.92 -20.51
N SER A 265 25.78 -14.75 -21.07
CA SER A 265 26.58 -14.16 -22.16
C SER A 265 27.95 -13.69 -21.68
N VAL A 266 28.07 -13.15 -20.46
CA VAL A 266 29.33 -12.60 -19.95
C VAL A 266 30.47 -13.64 -19.97
N PRO A 267 30.34 -14.85 -19.39
CA PRO A 267 31.39 -15.87 -19.46
C PRO A 267 31.69 -16.34 -20.89
N LEU A 268 30.70 -16.37 -21.78
CA LEU A 268 30.88 -16.83 -23.17
C LEU A 268 31.65 -15.82 -24.02
N LEU A 269 31.45 -14.52 -23.77
CA LEU A 269 32.14 -13.41 -24.45
C LEU A 269 33.54 -13.17 -23.86
N TYR A 270 33.73 -13.56 -22.60
CA TYR A 270 34.99 -13.43 -21.88
C TYR A 270 35.90 -14.63 -22.16
N ARG A 271 36.60 -14.62 -23.31
CA ARG A 271 37.54 -15.68 -23.71
C ARG A 271 38.99 -15.33 -23.39
N SER A 272 39.78 -16.36 -23.07
CA SER A 272 41.19 -16.28 -22.65
C SER A 272 42.17 -15.75 -23.72
N ASN A 273 41.80 -15.73 -25.00
CA ASN A 273 42.67 -15.31 -26.12
C ASN A 273 42.13 -14.09 -26.88
N GLY A 274 41.46 -13.19 -26.18
CA GLY A 274 40.88 -11.98 -26.73
C GLY A 274 39.40 -11.92 -26.38
N ALA A 275 39.04 -10.97 -25.51
CA ALA A 275 37.64 -10.62 -25.36
C ALA A 275 37.12 -10.18 -26.74
N ALA A 276 35.91 -10.60 -27.11
CA ALA A 276 35.22 -10.03 -28.28
C ALA A 276 34.97 -8.51 -28.11
N VAL A 277 35.14 -8.02 -26.88
CA VAL A 277 35.04 -6.62 -26.46
C VAL A 277 36.45 -6.03 -26.31
N PRO A 278 36.72 -4.81 -26.82
CA PRO A 278 38.00 -4.14 -26.63
C PRO A 278 38.40 -4.02 -25.14
N GLU A 279 39.68 -4.23 -24.81
CA GLU A 279 40.21 -4.10 -23.44
C GLU A 279 39.76 -2.83 -22.68
N PRO A 280 39.78 -1.61 -23.25
CA PRO A 280 39.36 -0.42 -22.53
C PRO A 280 37.84 -0.39 -22.22
N ALA A 281 37.03 -1.11 -23.00
CA ALA A 281 35.59 -1.19 -22.80
C ALA A 281 35.18 -2.27 -21.78
N LEU A 282 36.06 -3.23 -21.49
CA LEU A 282 35.77 -4.37 -20.62
C LEU A 282 35.29 -3.96 -19.21
N PRO A 283 35.93 -3.00 -18.50
CA PRO A 283 35.46 -2.55 -17.19
C PRO A 283 34.05 -1.96 -17.21
N TRP A 284 33.71 -1.23 -18.29
CA TRP A 284 32.40 -0.61 -18.46
C TRP A 284 31.32 -1.66 -18.71
N VAL A 285 31.59 -2.61 -19.61
CA VAL A 285 30.67 -3.69 -19.95
C VAL A 285 30.40 -4.58 -18.73
N ILE A 286 31.43 -4.98 -17.98
CA ILE A 286 31.24 -5.82 -16.78
C ILE A 286 30.47 -5.07 -15.69
N SER A 287 30.77 -3.79 -15.46
CA SER A 287 30.01 -2.99 -14.48
C SER A 287 28.53 -2.86 -14.88
N ALA A 288 28.25 -2.69 -16.17
CA ALA A 288 26.88 -2.67 -16.70
C ALA A 288 26.20 -4.03 -16.56
N ALA A 289 26.90 -5.12 -16.86
CA ALA A 289 26.38 -6.47 -16.71
C ALA A 289 26.01 -6.78 -15.25
N VAL A 290 26.85 -6.40 -14.27
CA VAL A 290 26.53 -6.55 -12.84
C VAL A 290 25.23 -5.80 -12.50
N ALA A 291 25.11 -4.54 -12.93
CA ALA A 291 23.93 -3.73 -12.67
C ALA A 291 22.66 -4.32 -13.30
N VAL A 292 22.75 -4.80 -14.54
CA VAL A 292 21.63 -5.45 -15.24
C VAL A 292 21.23 -6.72 -14.50
N VAL A 293 22.17 -7.60 -14.19
CA VAL A 293 21.84 -8.90 -13.58
C VAL A 293 21.25 -8.75 -12.17
N LEU A 294 21.62 -7.70 -11.43
CA LEU A 294 21.03 -7.38 -10.13
C LEU A 294 19.68 -6.64 -10.23
N ALA A 295 19.27 -6.17 -11.40
CA ALA A 295 18.04 -5.39 -11.56
C ALA A 295 16.76 -6.10 -11.07
N PRO A 296 16.54 -7.41 -11.32
CA PRO A 296 15.36 -8.13 -10.79
C PRO A 296 15.32 -8.14 -9.26
N LEU A 297 16.49 -8.28 -8.62
CA LEU A 297 16.61 -8.22 -7.16
C LEU A 297 16.32 -6.81 -6.65
N VAL A 298 16.83 -5.77 -7.31
CA VAL A 298 16.57 -4.37 -6.97
C VAL A 298 15.07 -4.07 -7.08
N VAL A 299 14.40 -4.48 -8.15
CA VAL A 299 12.95 -4.33 -8.31
C VAL A 299 12.21 -5.01 -7.17
N LEU A 300 12.58 -6.26 -6.85
CA LEU A 300 11.99 -7.00 -5.75
C LEU A 300 12.12 -6.24 -4.42
N VAL A 301 13.33 -5.79 -4.07
CA VAL A 301 13.60 -5.08 -2.81
C VAL A 301 12.86 -3.75 -2.74
N VAL A 302 12.96 -2.90 -3.76
CA VAL A 302 12.28 -1.58 -3.80
C VAL A 302 10.77 -1.74 -3.63
N ARG A 303 10.18 -2.74 -4.28
CA ARG A 303 8.74 -2.99 -4.22
C ARG A 303 8.31 -3.64 -2.91
N LEU A 304 9.08 -4.59 -2.38
CA LEU A 304 8.80 -5.21 -1.09
C LEU A 304 8.91 -4.22 0.05
N LEU A 305 9.89 -3.31 0.03
CA LEU A 305 10.01 -2.24 1.02
C LEU A 305 8.74 -1.39 1.03
N ARG A 306 8.21 -0.98 -0.13
CA ARG A 306 6.94 -0.24 -0.16
C ARG A 306 5.78 -1.05 0.39
N VAL A 307 5.61 -2.29 -0.07
CA VAL A 307 4.51 -3.15 0.40
C VAL A 307 4.61 -3.33 1.92
N SER A 308 5.82 -3.55 2.45
CA SER A 308 6.08 -3.66 3.88
C SER A 308 5.77 -2.35 4.62
N THR A 309 6.16 -1.19 4.08
CA THR A 309 5.83 0.12 4.65
C THR A 309 4.31 0.34 4.66
N VAL A 310 3.64 0.19 3.52
CA VAL A 310 2.18 0.33 3.41
C VAL A 310 1.49 -0.64 4.34
N MET A 311 1.91 -1.91 4.41
CA MET A 311 1.34 -2.89 5.32
C MET A 311 1.57 -2.49 6.77
N ARG A 312 2.80 -2.14 7.17
CA ARG A 312 3.13 -1.74 8.55
C ARG A 312 2.24 -0.61 9.05
N TYR A 313 1.95 0.36 8.21
CA TYR A 313 1.13 1.52 8.57
C TYR A 313 -0.36 1.37 8.28
N THR A 314 -0.79 0.25 7.68
CA THR A 314 -2.22 -0.07 7.48
C THR A 314 -2.68 -1.31 8.25
N VAL A 315 -1.81 -1.95 9.05
CA VAL A 315 -2.17 -3.10 9.90
C VAL A 315 -3.07 -2.60 11.03
N SER A 316 -4.37 -2.61 10.74
CA SER A 316 -5.46 -2.58 11.71
C SER A 316 -6.08 -3.96 11.67
N THR A 317 -5.78 -4.76 12.69
CA THR A 317 -6.30 -6.13 12.83
C THR A 317 -7.54 -6.06 13.72
N GLY A 318 -8.74 -6.04 13.13
CA GLY A 318 -10.00 -6.06 13.89
C GLY A 318 -10.36 -4.74 14.58
N PRO A 319 -10.93 -4.73 15.80
CA PRO A 319 -11.40 -3.51 16.48
C PRO A 319 -10.27 -2.58 16.97
N PHE A 320 -9.01 -2.91 16.65
CA PHE A 320 -7.84 -2.17 17.09
C PHE A 320 -7.38 -1.21 15.99
N ALA A 321 -7.27 0.06 16.37
CA ALA A 321 -6.70 1.09 15.52
C ALA A 321 -5.19 0.86 15.34
N PRO A 322 -4.63 1.16 14.16
CA PRO A 322 -3.18 1.19 13.98
C PRO A 322 -2.57 2.35 14.79
N PRO A 323 -1.27 2.28 15.16
CA PRO A 323 -0.58 3.39 15.82
C PRO A 323 -0.68 4.68 14.99
N GLU A 324 -1.04 5.80 15.64
CA GLU A 324 -1.28 7.12 15.02
C GLU A 324 0.00 7.85 14.54
N ASP A 325 1.17 7.22 14.65
CA ASP A 325 2.46 7.77 14.23
C ASP A 325 2.62 7.68 12.70
N TRP A 326 1.85 8.51 12.01
CA TRP A 326 2.05 8.84 10.61
C TRP A 326 3.37 9.63 10.50
N PRO A 327 4.36 9.21 9.69
CA PRO A 327 5.66 9.87 9.61
C PRO A 327 5.64 11.28 9.00
N TRP A 328 4.46 11.88 8.81
CA TRP A 328 4.25 13.21 8.22
C TRP A 328 3.40 14.14 9.09
N ASN A 329 3.17 13.78 10.37
CA ASN A 329 2.55 14.67 11.36
C ASN A 329 3.59 15.45 12.19
N GLU A 330 4.80 15.64 11.64
CA GLU A 330 5.79 16.64 12.11
C GLU A 330 6.15 17.59 10.97
#